data_AF-A0A6V7ITZ5-F1
#
_entry.id   AF-A0A6V7ITZ5-F1
#
_cell.length_a   1.000
_cell.length_b   1.000
_cell.length_c   1.000
_cell.angle_alpha   90.00
_cell.angle_beta   90.00
_cell.angle_gamma   90.00
#
_symmetry.space_group_name_H-M   'P 1'
#
loop_
_entity.id
_entity.type
_entity.pdbx_description
1 polymer ?
#
loop_
_entity_poly.entity_id
_entity_poly.type
_entity_poly.pdbx_seq_one_letter_code
_entity_poly.pdbx_strand_id
1 'polypeptide(L)'
;TGTVSRRLNNYAITNGISESPWKPKKYNGPNLFVPRNQNEEIILLLLISEAMAVRETVLSQSPEFKEARVRAFENATAVYDLLTVVVVRWSQVDLLHE
;
A
#
# COMPACT_ATOMS: atom_id res chain seq x y z
N THR A 1 -8.53 -5.91 -34.23
CA THR A 1 -9.24 -6.96 -33.47
C THR A 1 -8.34 -7.41 -32.33
N GLY A 2 -8.58 -6.91 -31.12
CA GLY A 2 -7.78 -7.23 -29.93
C GLY A 2 -8.60 -6.92 -28.69
N THR A 3 -9.34 -7.92 -28.20
CA THR A 3 -10.19 -7.81 -27.01
C THR A 3 -9.31 -7.89 -25.77
N VAL A 4 -9.04 -6.74 -25.15
CA VAL A 4 -8.50 -6.66 -23.80
C VAL A 4 -9.62 -7.10 -22.85
N SER A 5 -9.53 -8.36 -22.37
CA SER A 5 -10.37 -8.90 -21.30
C SER A 5 -10.14 -8.10 -20.02
N ARG A 6 -10.94 -7.05 -19.85
CA ARG A 6 -11.07 -6.27 -18.63
C ARG A 6 -11.60 -7.23 -17.56
N ARG A 7 -10.76 -7.59 -16.58
CA ARG A 7 -11.17 -8.41 -15.45
C ARG A 7 -12.35 -7.73 -14.76
N LEU A 8 -13.52 -8.35 -14.87
CA LEU A 8 -14.73 -7.90 -14.22
C LEU A 8 -14.50 -7.92 -12.71
N ASN A 9 -14.60 -6.73 -12.12
CA ASN A 9 -14.73 -6.46 -10.70
C ASN A 9 -15.52 -7.53 -9.97
N ASN A 10 -14.86 -8.17 -9.00
CA ASN A 10 -15.40 -9.25 -8.18
C ASN A 10 -16.33 -8.74 -7.06
N TYR A 11 -17.13 -7.70 -7.33
CA TYR A 11 -18.10 -7.10 -6.39
C TYR A 11 -19.52 -7.71 -6.54
N ALA A 12 -19.62 -8.97 -6.95
CA ALA A 12 -20.90 -9.67 -7.06
C ALA A 12 -20.95 -10.87 -6.11
N ILE A 13 -21.65 -10.66 -5.00
CA ILE A 13 -22.62 -11.59 -4.40
C ILE A 13 -22.08 -12.97 -3.98
N THR A 14 -21.69 -13.08 -2.71
CA THR A 14 -21.76 -14.35 -1.97
C THR A 14 -23.13 -14.46 -1.29
N ASN A 15 -24.21 -14.55 -2.07
CA ASN A 15 -25.50 -14.98 -1.53
C ASN A 15 -25.43 -16.50 -1.32
N GLY A 16 -25.23 -16.94 -0.07
CA GLY A 16 -25.59 -18.31 0.35
C GLY A 16 -24.48 -19.34 0.56
N ILE A 17 -23.21 -18.94 0.76
CA ILE A 17 -22.18 -19.84 1.29
C ILE A 17 -21.75 -19.29 2.64
N SER A 18 -21.97 -20.04 3.72
CA SER A 18 -21.52 -19.68 5.06
C SER A 18 -20.02 -19.36 5.02
N GLU A 19 -19.67 -18.10 5.28
CA GLU A 19 -18.28 -17.67 5.41
C GLU A 19 -17.60 -18.54 6.48
N SER A 20 -16.47 -19.16 6.15
CA SER A 20 -15.68 -19.92 7.13
C SER A 20 -15.40 -19.03 8.35
N PRO A 21 -15.59 -19.52 9.60
CA PRO A 21 -15.29 -18.75 10.82
C PRO A 21 -13.85 -18.21 10.87
N TRP A 22 -12.97 -18.81 10.07
CA TRP A 22 -11.54 -18.51 9.99
C TRP A 22 -11.16 -17.63 8.80
N LYS A 23 -12.13 -17.15 8.03
CA LYS A 23 -11.83 -16.30 6.90
C LYS A 23 -11.32 -14.94 7.39
N PRO A 24 -10.18 -14.43 6.87
CA PRO A 24 -9.71 -13.10 7.22
C PRO A 24 -10.79 -12.04 6.95
N LYS A 25 -11.00 -11.17 7.93
CA LYS A 25 -11.95 -10.06 7.80
C LYS A 25 -11.44 -9.11 6.72
N LYS A 26 -12.29 -8.84 5.73
CA LYS A 26 -12.01 -7.84 4.70
C LYS A 26 -12.43 -6.46 5.19
N TYR A 27 -11.69 -5.43 4.80
CA TYR A 27 -12.12 -4.05 4.98
C TYR A 27 -13.42 -3.82 4.18
N ASN A 28 -14.48 -3.43 4.87
CA ASN A 28 -15.77 -3.13 4.27
C ASN A 28 -16.45 -2.00 5.06
N GLY A 29 -17.18 -1.13 4.38
CA GLY A 29 -17.84 0.02 4.99
C GLY A 29 -18.31 1.06 3.95
N PRO A 30 -19.32 1.87 4.27
CA PRO A 30 -19.68 3.02 3.45
C PRO A 30 -18.51 4.01 3.44
N ASN A 31 -18.26 4.63 2.28
CA ASN A 31 -17.20 5.64 2.07
C ASN A 31 -15.74 5.14 2.13
N LEU A 32 -15.48 3.84 1.93
CA LEU A 32 -14.11 3.39 1.67
C LEU A 32 -13.64 3.86 0.30
N PHE A 33 -12.42 4.40 0.24
CA PHE A 33 -11.76 4.65 -1.04
C PHE A 33 -11.43 3.32 -1.72
N VAL A 34 -11.89 3.17 -2.96
CA VAL A 34 -11.61 2.01 -3.81
C VAL A 34 -10.91 2.52 -5.07
N PRO A 35 -9.63 2.14 -5.29
CA PRO A 35 -8.90 2.54 -6.48
C PRO A 35 -9.65 2.18 -7.77
N ARG A 36 -9.73 3.16 -8.69
CA ARG A 36 -10.41 3.01 -9.99
C ARG A 36 -9.44 2.71 -11.14
N ASN A 37 -8.15 2.95 -10.92
CA ASN A 37 -7.10 2.73 -11.90
C ASN A 37 -5.78 2.33 -11.20
N GLN A 38 -4.81 1.89 -12.00
CA GLN A 38 -3.52 1.43 -11.50
C GLN A 38 -2.74 2.51 -10.75
N ASN A 39 -2.85 3.78 -11.16
CA ASN A 39 -2.14 4.87 -10.50
C ASN A 39 -2.68 5.08 -9.08
N GLU A 40 -4.01 5.11 -8.91
CA GLU A 40 -4.67 5.20 -7.60
C GLU A 40 -4.31 4.01 -6.69
N GLU A 41 -4.18 2.81 -7.26
CA GLU A 41 -3.79 1.62 -6.51
C GLU A 41 -2.32 1.70 -6.06
N ILE A 42 -1.41 2.10 -6.96
CA ILE A 42 0.01 2.26 -6.67
C ILE A 42 0.21 3.29 -5.55
N ILE A 43 -0.40 4.47 -5.66
CA ILE A 43 -0.21 5.51 -4.64
C ILE A 43 -0.84 5.11 -3.30
N LEU A 44 -2.02 4.48 -3.30
CA LEU A 44 -2.64 3.99 -2.07
C LEU A 44 -1.74 2.97 -1.36
N LEU A 45 -1.15 2.03 -2.09
CA LEU A 45 -0.24 1.03 -1.53
C LEU A 45 1.04 1.69 -0.99
N LEU A 46 1.63 2.63 -1.73
CA LEU A 46 2.84 3.33 -1.29
C LEU A 46 2.60 4.14 -0.02
N LEU A 47 1.47 4.84 0.09
CA LEU A 47 1.10 5.61 1.30
C LEU A 47 0.86 4.68 2.51
N ILE A 48 0.24 3.52 2.30
CA ILE A 48 0.09 2.51 3.37
C ILE A 48 1.47 1.99 3.79
N SER A 49 2.35 1.67 2.82
CA SER A 49 3.71 1.20 3.09
C SER A 49 4.55 2.25 3.82
N GLU A 50 4.42 3.53 3.47
CA GLU A 50 5.07 4.64 4.17
C GLU A 50 4.60 4.72 5.62
N ALA A 51 3.28 4.74 5.85
CA ALA A 51 2.72 4.76 7.20
C ALA A 51 3.17 3.56 8.05
N MET A 52 3.32 2.39 7.43
CA MET A 52 3.88 1.20 8.10
C MET A 52 5.37 1.37 8.41
N ALA A 53 6.18 1.82 7.44
CA ALA A 53 7.62 2.03 7.61
C ALA A 53 7.91 3.08 8.71
N VAL A 54 7.13 4.16 8.76
CA VAL A 54 7.23 5.19 9.82
C VAL A 54 6.91 4.60 11.20
N ARG A 55 5.89 3.74 11.31
CA ARG A 55 5.53 3.09 12.58
C ARG A 55 6.56 2.04 13.02
N GLU A 56 7.22 1.39 12.07
CA GLU A 56 8.25 0.37 12.31
C GLU A 56 9.64 0.96 12.54
N THR A 57 9.78 2.28 12.51
CA THR A 57 11.07 2.95 12.74
C THR A 57 11.62 2.64 14.13
N VAL A 58 12.87 2.20 14.16
CA VAL A 58 13.56 1.84 15.42
C VAL A 58 14.37 3.05 15.88
N LEU A 59 13.84 3.77 16.87
CA LEU A 59 14.47 5.01 17.39
C LEU A 59 15.63 4.75 18.36
N SER A 60 15.70 3.56 18.96
CA SER A 60 16.72 3.23 19.95
C SER A 60 18.09 3.05 19.30
N GLN A 61 19.09 3.80 19.78
CA GLN A 61 20.47 3.73 19.29
C GLN A 61 21.32 2.64 19.95
N SER A 62 20.78 1.91 20.93
CA SER A 62 21.50 0.85 21.63
C SER A 62 22.00 -0.23 20.65
N PRO A 63 23.16 -0.86 20.91
CA PRO A 63 23.81 -1.78 19.97
C PRO A 63 22.96 -3.02 19.66
N GLU A 64 22.07 -3.42 20.56
CA GLU A 64 21.16 -4.56 20.42
C GLU A 64 20.13 -4.35 19.30
N PHE A 65 19.82 -3.10 18.97
CA PHE A 65 18.86 -2.73 17.93
C PHE A 65 19.51 -2.40 16.59
N LYS A 66 20.83 -2.56 16.45
CA LYS A 66 21.57 -2.14 15.24
C LYS A 66 20.98 -2.78 13.97
N GLU A 67 20.76 -4.09 13.97
CA GLU A 67 20.24 -4.80 12.80
C GLU A 67 18.80 -4.39 12.47
N ALA A 68 17.96 -4.26 13.50
CA ALA A 68 16.58 -3.82 13.34
C ALA A 68 16.51 -2.38 12.78
N ARG A 69 17.40 -1.47 13.21
CA ARG A 69 17.54 -0.12 12.64
C ARG A 69 17.93 -0.15 11.17
N VAL A 70 18.93 -0.95 10.80
CA VAL A 70 19.37 -1.07 9.40
C VAL A 70 18.21 -1.53 8.53
N ARG A 71 17.49 -2.58 8.95
CA ARG A 71 16.33 -3.07 8.20
C ARG A 71 15.21 -2.04 8.08
N ALA A 72 14.87 -1.36 9.17
CA ALA A 72 13.84 -0.32 9.15
C ALA A 72 14.23 0.83 8.21
N PHE A 73 15.51 1.22 8.21
CA PHE A 73 16.05 2.26 7.35
C PHE A 73 16.03 1.84 5.86
N GLU A 74 16.46 0.63 5.53
CA GLU A 74 16.42 0.09 4.17
C GLU A 74 15.00 0.01 3.64
N ASN A 75 14.05 -0.47 4.46
CA ASN A 75 12.64 -0.53 4.10
C ASN A 75 12.06 0.87 3.84
N ALA A 76 12.31 1.83 4.73
CA ALA A 76 11.85 3.21 4.55
C ALA A 76 12.46 3.82 3.28
N THR A 77 13.75 3.62 3.03
CA THR A 77 14.44 4.10 1.83
C THR A 77 13.81 3.55 0.56
N ALA A 78 13.56 2.24 0.50
CA ALA A 78 12.93 1.62 -0.66
C ALA A 78 11.51 2.17 -0.92
N VAL A 79 10.74 2.45 0.12
CA VAL A 79 9.41 3.08 -0.01
C VAL A 79 9.53 4.51 -0.54
N TYR A 80 10.44 5.32 0.01
CA TYR A 80 10.68 6.69 -0.45
C TYR A 80 11.19 6.76 -1.89
N ASP A 81 12.06 5.84 -2.30
CA ASP A 81 12.55 5.75 -3.68
C ASP A 81 11.40 5.47 -4.65
N LEU A 82 10.53 4.51 -4.32
CA LEU A 82 9.36 4.17 -5.14
C LEU A 82 8.36 5.34 -5.19
N LEU A 83 8.12 6.01 -4.06
CA LEU A 83 7.26 7.20 -4.01
C LEU A 83 7.83 8.31 -4.91
N THR A 84 9.15 8.55 -4.84
CA THR A 84 9.86 9.53 -5.66
C THR A 84 9.74 9.22 -7.15
N VAL A 85 9.94 7.96 -7.55
CA VAL A 85 9.79 7.56 -8.96
C VAL A 85 8.35 7.80 -9.45
N VAL A 86 7.36 7.47 -8.63
CA VAL A 86 5.94 7.61 -8.98
C VAL A 86 5.51 9.06 -9.10
N VAL A 87 5.82 9.90 -8.12
CA VAL A 87 5.41 11.32 -8.11
C VAL A 87 6.14 12.12 -9.20
N VAL A 88 7.43 11.84 -9.45
CA VAL A 88 8.16 12.46 -10.58
C VAL A 88 7.55 12.04 -11.91
N ARG A 89 7.21 10.75 -12.08
CA ARG A 89 6.56 10.25 -13.31
C ARG A 89 5.21 10.91 -13.56
N TRP A 90 4.49 11.30 -12.52
CA TRP A 90 3.20 12.00 -12.64
C TRP A 90 3.31 13.52 -12.59
N SER A 91 4.54 14.06 -12.50
CA SER A 91 4.78 15.50 -12.33
C SER A 91 4.11 16.09 -11.08
N GLN A 92 3.95 15.28 -10.02
CA GLN A 92 3.35 15.62 -8.73
C GLN A 92 4.43 15.80 -7.65
N VAL A 93 5.51 16.52 -7.97
CA VAL A 93 6.68 16.65 -7.09
C VAL A 93 6.37 17.33 -5.76
N ASP A 94 5.34 18.17 -5.70
CA ASP A 94 4.89 18.84 -4.48
C ASP A 94 4.50 17.85 -3.38
N LEU A 95 4.12 16.62 -3.75
CA LEU A 95 3.72 15.57 -2.83
C LEU A 95 4.90 14.95 -2.04
N LEU A 96 6.15 15.26 -2.41
CA LEU A 96 7.34 14.82 -1.66
C LEU A 96 7.73 15.80 -0.54
N HIS A 97 7.14 17.00 -0.51
CA HIS A 97 7.59 18.11 0.34
C HIS A 97 6.82 18.26 1.66
N GLU A 98 6.08 17.23 2.08
CA GLU A 98 5.39 17.18 3.38
C GLU A 98 6.15 16.33 4.39
#